data_AF-A0A1Q6ECN5-F1
#
_entry.id   AF-A0A1Q6ECN5-F1
#
_cell.length_a   1.000
_cell.length_b   1.000
_cell.length_c   1.000
_cell.angle_alpha   90.00
_cell.angle_beta   90.00
_cell.angle_gamma   90.00
#
_symmetry.space_group_name_H-M   'P 1'
#
loop_
_entity.id
_entity.type
_entity.pdbx_description
1 polymer ?
#
loop_
_entity_poly.entity_id
_entity_poly.type
_entity_poly.pdbx_seq_one_letter_code
_entity_poly.pdbx_strand_id
1 'polypeptide(L)'
;MKLNYKNDFDFILKLATCIRHEDGTCEKRDVGWPEHDWVATFWTANKANVYVASRKGDTLVNCFNDNGRIHVVFNNHRLGKGVLRVDFHSEVHNAIYPDGIRDLYEPQPLDIELVDGPGDCAGAAEVEVLLPYIKGDKGEPGRDAGIPVVHHGADDVSVDIIPDVLHVWGVVAELRLQLAKEPDDGLLHEYMVEFVSGETPTILSLPASVKWVVEPEMESGRRYQLSIVNGIGVIGGSSL
;
A
#
# COMPACT_ATOMS: atom_id res chain seq x y z
N MET A 1 6.66 25.63 23.70
CA MET A 1 7.77 26.52 23.33
C MET A 1 7.22 27.88 22.88
N LYS A 2 7.84 28.97 23.30
CA LYS A 2 7.54 30.32 22.82
C LYS A 2 8.65 30.81 21.90
N LEU A 3 8.30 31.36 20.74
CA LEU A 3 9.26 31.93 19.79
C LEU A 3 8.88 33.37 19.46
N ASN A 4 9.87 34.23 19.20
CA ASN A 4 9.56 35.55 18.68
C ASN A 4 8.94 35.42 17.27
N TYR A 5 7.78 36.04 17.04
CA TYR A 5 7.04 35.92 15.77
C TYR A 5 7.75 36.49 14.54
N LYS A 6 8.86 37.23 14.72
CA LYS A 6 9.67 37.78 13.63
C LYS A 6 10.86 36.90 13.27
N ASN A 7 11.22 35.95 14.12
CA ASN A 7 12.37 35.10 13.88
C ASN A 7 12.01 34.05 12.83
N ASP A 8 12.96 33.72 11.97
CA ASP A 8 12.91 32.46 11.27
C ASP A 8 13.08 31.32 12.28
N PHE A 9 12.42 30.21 12.03
CA PHE A 9 12.51 29.03 12.87
C PHE A 9 12.23 27.78 12.06
N ASP A 10 12.56 26.65 12.64
CA ASP A 10 12.27 25.35 12.08
C ASP A 10 11.86 24.39 13.18
N PHE A 11 11.23 23.29 12.79
CA PHE A 11 10.94 22.19 13.68
C PHE A 11 10.72 20.90 12.90
N ILE A 12 10.85 19.78 13.61
CA ILE A 12 10.47 18.47 13.10
C ILE A 12 8.97 18.27 13.37
N LEU A 13 8.20 18.12 12.31
CA LEU A 13 6.80 17.73 12.32
C LEU A 13 6.72 16.20 12.33
N LYS A 14 6.44 15.61 13.49
CA LYS A 14 6.22 14.18 13.65
C LYS A 14 4.78 13.85 13.28
N LEU A 15 4.61 12.91 12.37
CA LEU A 15 3.31 12.37 12.02
C LEU A 15 3.10 11.09 12.82
N ALA A 16 1.99 11.00 13.54
CA ALA A 16 1.61 9.79 14.26
C ALA A 16 0.24 9.32 13.78
N THR A 17 0.00 8.00 13.75
CA THR A 17 -1.33 7.44 13.52
C THR A 17 -1.82 6.74 14.79
N CYS A 18 -3.13 6.67 14.97
CA CYS A 18 -3.77 5.94 16.06
C CYS A 18 -4.20 4.55 15.59
N ILE A 19 -3.58 3.51 16.12
CA ILE A 19 -4.02 2.13 15.93
C ILE A 19 -4.98 1.81 17.07
N ARG A 20 -6.25 1.57 16.73
CA ARG A 20 -7.25 1.17 17.70
C ARG A 20 -7.17 -0.33 17.94
N HIS A 21 -7.02 -0.70 19.19
CA HIS A 21 -7.10 -2.07 19.67
C HIS A 21 -8.56 -2.46 19.92
N GLU A 22 -8.85 -3.77 19.94
CA GLU A 22 -10.21 -4.29 20.18
C GLU A 22 -10.78 -3.88 21.56
N ASP A 23 -9.90 -3.60 22.53
CA ASP A 23 -10.26 -3.12 23.87
C ASP A 23 -10.62 -1.61 23.91
N GLY A 24 -10.61 -0.94 22.75
CA GLY A 24 -10.91 0.48 22.61
C GLY A 24 -9.75 1.41 22.95
N THR A 25 -8.58 0.88 23.30
CA THR A 25 -7.36 1.67 23.49
C THR A 25 -6.76 2.09 22.14
N CYS A 26 -5.99 3.17 22.15
CA CYS A 26 -5.32 3.71 20.98
C CYS A 26 -3.81 3.72 21.22
N GLU A 27 -3.07 3.02 20.38
CA GLU A 27 -1.61 3.11 20.34
C GLU A 27 -1.17 4.07 19.25
N LYS A 28 -0.31 5.02 19.61
CA LYS A 28 0.29 5.96 18.65
C LYS A 28 1.47 5.27 17.95
N ARG A 29 1.44 5.24 16.62
CA ARG A 29 2.56 4.76 15.79
C ARG A 29 3.15 5.91 14.98
N ASP A 30 4.47 6.08 15.02
CA ASP A 30 5.20 7.04 14.17
C ASP A 30 5.03 6.65 12.69
N VAL A 31 4.57 7.60 11.88
CA VAL A 31 4.32 7.42 10.44
C VAL A 31 5.61 7.61 9.64
N GLY A 32 6.57 8.37 10.17
CA GLY A 32 7.78 8.79 9.47
C GLY A 32 7.50 9.73 8.30
N TRP A 33 8.33 9.65 7.26
CA TRP A 33 8.24 10.48 6.06
C TRP A 33 7.13 9.97 5.14
N PRO A 34 6.11 10.79 4.81
CA PRO A 34 5.05 10.41 3.89
C PRO A 34 5.52 10.45 2.42
N GLU A 35 5.40 9.31 1.73
CA GLU A 35 5.76 9.13 0.31
C GLU A 35 4.63 9.47 -0.68
N HIS A 36 3.46 9.86 -0.19
CA HIS A 36 2.35 10.40 -1.01
C HIS A 36 2.38 11.94 -1.03
N ASP A 37 1.51 12.57 -1.81
CA ASP A 37 1.39 14.03 -1.85
C ASP A 37 0.67 14.55 -0.60
N TRP A 38 1.14 15.68 -0.07
CA TRP A 38 0.57 16.25 1.15
C TRP A 38 0.80 17.75 1.23
N VAL A 39 -0.05 18.42 2.02
CA VAL A 39 0.02 19.85 2.30
C VAL A 39 -0.21 20.08 3.78
N ALA A 40 0.75 20.70 4.46
CA ALA A 40 0.62 21.19 5.83
C ALA A 40 0.41 22.72 5.78
N THR A 41 -0.76 23.17 6.21
CA THR A 41 -1.11 24.60 6.27
C THR A 41 -1.05 25.07 7.71
N PHE A 42 -0.18 26.04 7.99
CA PHE A 42 0.04 26.60 9.32
C PHE A 42 -0.59 27.98 9.46
N TRP A 43 -1.15 28.28 10.63
CA TRP A 43 -1.68 29.60 10.98
C TRP A 43 -1.63 29.83 12.48
N THR A 44 -1.93 31.05 12.94
CA THR A 44 -2.05 31.38 14.36
C THR A 44 -3.48 31.73 14.76
N ALA A 45 -3.77 33.01 15.00
CA ALA A 45 -5.09 33.45 15.47
C ALA A 45 -6.19 33.31 14.40
N ASN A 46 -5.84 33.48 13.12
CA ASN A 46 -6.74 33.35 11.98
C ASN A 46 -5.97 32.91 10.73
N LYS A 47 -6.70 32.55 9.67
CA LYS A 47 -6.14 32.10 8.38
C LYS A 47 -5.88 33.25 7.38
N ALA A 48 -5.82 34.51 7.82
CA ALA A 48 -5.57 35.64 6.91
C ALA A 48 -4.14 35.61 6.33
N ASN A 49 -3.18 35.14 7.13
CA ASN A 49 -1.85 34.75 6.67
C ASN A 49 -1.65 33.29 7.04
N VAL A 50 -1.39 32.46 6.02
CA VAL A 50 -1.05 31.05 6.21
C VAL A 50 0.36 30.81 5.70
N TYR A 51 1.03 29.85 6.32
CA TYR A 51 2.31 29.35 5.84
C TYR A 51 2.13 27.90 5.38
N VAL A 52 2.72 27.52 4.26
CA VAL A 52 2.51 26.19 3.67
C VAL A 52 3.83 25.46 3.58
N ALA A 53 3.83 24.23 4.05
CA ALA A 53 4.83 23.23 3.71
C ALA A 53 4.17 22.09 2.95
N SER A 54 4.79 21.58 1.89
CA SER A 54 4.16 20.54 1.08
C SER A 54 5.15 19.67 0.32
N ARG A 55 4.65 18.51 -0.10
CA ARG A 55 5.23 17.68 -1.15
C ARG A 55 4.19 17.44 -2.23
N LYS A 56 4.55 17.76 -3.48
CA LYS A 56 3.76 17.51 -4.69
C LYS A 56 4.63 16.83 -5.74
N GLY A 57 4.46 15.52 -5.91
CA GLY A 57 5.41 14.67 -6.63
C GLY A 57 6.82 14.82 -6.04
N ASP A 58 7.74 15.32 -6.87
CA ASP A 58 9.14 15.57 -6.49
C ASP A 58 9.40 17.00 -5.97
N THR A 59 8.37 17.86 -5.96
CA THR A 59 8.51 19.25 -5.52
C THR A 59 8.27 19.36 -4.03
N LEU A 60 9.25 19.90 -3.29
CA LEU A 60 9.14 20.23 -1.87
C LEU A 60 9.05 21.74 -1.69
N VAL A 61 8.16 22.18 -0.80
CA VAL A 61 7.98 23.60 -0.45
C VAL A 61 8.14 23.74 1.06
N ASN A 62 9.07 24.60 1.48
CA ASN A 62 9.33 24.95 2.89
C ASN A 62 9.58 23.76 3.83
N CYS A 63 10.05 22.63 3.29
CA CYS A 63 10.38 21.44 4.05
C CYS A 63 11.45 20.59 3.37
N PHE A 64 12.02 19.65 4.12
CA PHE A 64 12.89 18.59 3.61
C PHE A 64 12.78 17.33 4.48
N ASN A 65 13.27 16.21 3.95
CA ASN A 65 13.37 14.95 4.69
C ASN A 65 14.59 14.99 5.61
N ASP A 66 14.34 14.97 6.92
CA ASP A 66 15.37 14.90 7.95
C ASP A 66 15.26 13.54 8.65
N ASN A 67 16.13 12.61 8.25
CA ASN A 67 16.22 11.27 8.83
C ASN A 67 14.86 10.53 8.91
N GLY A 68 14.07 10.62 7.84
CA GLY A 68 12.75 9.99 7.77
C GLY A 68 11.64 10.78 8.47
N ARG A 69 11.83 12.07 8.74
CA ARG A 69 10.82 12.97 9.32
C ARG A 69 10.68 14.25 8.51
N ILE A 70 9.55 14.93 8.65
CA ILE A 70 9.31 16.21 7.99
C ILE A 70 9.99 17.30 8.81
N HIS A 71 11.01 17.92 8.24
CA HIS A 71 11.60 19.15 8.79
C HIS A 71 10.98 20.34 8.07
N VAL A 72 10.29 21.21 8.81
CA VAL A 72 9.61 22.39 8.25
C VAL A 72 10.43 23.63 8.56
N VAL A 73 10.67 24.45 7.55
CA VAL A 73 11.47 25.68 7.66
C VAL A 73 10.56 26.89 7.45
N PHE A 74 10.42 27.71 8.49
CA PHE A 74 9.67 28.97 8.47
C PHE A 74 10.61 30.13 8.21
N ASN A 75 10.83 30.42 6.92
CA ASN A 75 11.62 31.56 6.48
C ASN A 75 10.70 32.69 6.01
N ASN A 76 10.84 33.89 6.58
CA ASN A 76 10.01 35.05 6.26
C ASN A 76 8.50 34.72 6.25
N HIS A 77 8.04 34.00 7.28
CA HIS A 77 6.75 33.31 7.28
C HIS A 77 5.52 34.23 7.42
N ARG A 78 5.70 35.49 7.85
CA ARG A 78 4.65 36.53 7.98
C ARG A 78 3.44 36.14 8.86
N LEU A 79 3.59 35.13 9.70
CA LEU A 79 2.54 34.73 10.65
C LEU A 79 2.45 35.76 11.77
N GLY A 80 1.21 36.05 12.20
CA GLY A 80 0.97 36.90 13.36
C GLY A 80 1.19 36.13 14.67
N LYS A 81 1.18 36.86 15.78
CA LYS A 81 1.28 36.30 17.13
C LYS A 81 0.16 35.29 17.45
N GLY A 82 0.46 34.31 18.30
CA GLY A 82 -0.49 33.33 18.82
C GLY A 82 0.00 31.89 18.74
N VAL A 83 -0.85 30.97 19.21
CA VAL A 83 -0.58 29.52 19.15
C VAL A 83 -0.54 29.07 17.70
N LEU A 84 0.55 28.42 17.29
CA LEU A 84 0.70 27.84 15.98
C LEU A 84 -0.23 26.64 15.85
N ARG A 85 -0.98 26.59 14.76
CA ARG A 85 -1.92 25.54 14.41
C ARG A 85 -1.55 24.99 13.05
N VAL A 86 -1.93 23.75 12.79
CA VAL A 86 -1.71 23.11 11.50
C VAL A 86 -2.94 22.32 11.08
N ASP A 87 -3.22 22.37 9.79
CA ASP A 87 -4.09 21.45 9.06
C ASP A 87 -3.15 20.63 8.18
N PHE A 88 -3.07 19.33 8.46
CA PHE A 88 -2.32 18.39 7.62
C PHE A 88 -3.28 17.68 6.68
N HIS A 89 -3.13 17.95 5.39
CA HIS A 89 -3.92 17.37 4.32
C HIS A 89 -3.08 16.32 3.58
N SER A 90 -3.49 15.05 3.69
CA SER A 90 -2.88 13.90 3.02
C SER A 90 -3.69 13.53 1.78
N GLU A 91 -3.09 13.59 0.59
CA GLU A 91 -3.75 13.25 -0.67
C GLU A 91 -3.56 11.77 -0.97
N VAL A 92 -4.29 10.93 -0.23
CA VAL A 92 -4.30 9.49 -0.48
C VAL A 92 -5.26 9.17 -1.61
N HIS A 93 -4.74 8.55 -2.68
CA HIS A 93 -5.55 8.08 -3.79
C HIS A 93 -6.64 7.13 -3.29
N ASN A 94 -7.90 7.46 -3.59
CA ASN A 94 -9.04 6.62 -3.28
C ASN A 94 -10.11 6.76 -4.37
N ALA A 95 -10.25 5.72 -5.19
CA ALA A 95 -11.10 5.70 -6.38
C ALA A 95 -12.61 5.79 -6.10
N ILE A 96 -13.05 5.73 -4.83
CA ILE A 96 -14.46 5.92 -4.48
C ILE A 96 -14.87 7.40 -4.43
N TYR A 97 -13.91 8.32 -4.37
CA TYR A 97 -14.16 9.76 -4.36
C TYR A 97 -14.13 10.33 -5.79
N PRO A 98 -15.01 11.28 -6.16
CA PRO A 98 -15.14 11.76 -7.55
C PRO A 98 -13.87 12.39 -8.16
N ASP A 99 -12.97 12.91 -7.32
CA ASP A 99 -11.67 13.46 -7.70
C ASP A 99 -10.52 12.45 -7.53
N GLY A 100 -10.83 11.24 -7.05
CA GLY A 100 -9.85 10.19 -6.76
C GLY A 100 -9.03 10.44 -5.49
N ILE A 101 -9.38 11.43 -4.65
CA ILE A 101 -8.61 11.81 -3.45
C ILE A 101 -9.52 11.76 -2.23
N ARG A 102 -9.04 11.15 -1.13
CA ARG A 102 -9.73 11.24 0.16
C ARG A 102 -9.10 12.35 1.01
N ASP A 103 -9.82 13.45 1.16
CA ASP A 103 -9.41 14.52 2.07
C ASP A 103 -9.58 14.13 3.54
N LEU A 104 -8.53 14.31 4.33
CA LEU A 104 -8.60 14.19 5.77
C LEU A 104 -7.98 15.41 6.44
N TYR A 105 -8.72 15.99 7.39
CA TYR A 105 -8.33 17.19 8.11
C TYR A 105 -8.39 16.89 9.61
N GLU A 106 -7.29 17.17 10.32
CA GLU A 106 -7.29 17.19 11.78
C GLU A 106 -6.57 18.45 12.28
N PRO A 107 -7.31 19.54 12.57
CA PRO A 107 -6.71 20.76 13.08
C PRO A 107 -6.16 20.53 14.48
N GLN A 108 -4.84 20.61 14.65
CA GLN A 108 -4.20 20.42 15.95
C GLN A 108 -3.43 21.68 16.37
N PRO A 109 -3.60 22.13 17.63
CA PRO A 109 -2.68 23.11 18.19
C PRO A 109 -1.30 22.46 18.32
N LEU A 110 -0.28 23.18 17.91
CA LEU A 110 1.09 22.79 18.14
C LEU A 110 1.56 23.39 19.46
N ASP A 111 2.49 22.73 20.15
CA ASP A 111 3.11 23.24 21.38
C ASP A 111 4.10 24.40 21.09
N ILE A 112 3.78 25.26 20.12
CA ILE A 112 4.53 26.45 19.71
C ILE A 112 3.60 27.67 19.79
N GLU A 113 4.03 28.72 20.49
CA GLU A 113 3.37 30.02 20.53
C GLU A 113 4.30 31.12 20.02
N LEU A 114 3.82 31.91 19.05
CA LEU A 114 4.54 33.06 18.53
C LEU A 114 4.23 34.31 19.37
N VAL A 115 5.26 34.89 20.00
CA VAL A 115 5.16 36.00 20.96
C VAL A 115 5.95 37.23 20.52
N ASP A 116 5.69 38.38 21.15
CA ASP A 116 6.37 39.66 20.88
C ASP A 116 7.75 39.77 21.58
N GLY A 117 7.99 38.93 22.60
CA GLY A 117 9.20 38.92 23.43
C GLY A 117 10.29 37.98 22.91
N PRO A 118 11.41 37.83 23.65
CA PRO A 118 12.56 37.02 23.21
C PRO A 118 12.24 35.52 22.99
N GLY A 119 11.11 35.01 23.50
CA GLY A 119 10.78 33.59 23.47
C GLY A 119 11.56 32.79 24.52
N ASP A 120 11.45 31.47 24.45
CA ASP A 120 12.29 30.53 25.19
C ASP A 120 13.65 30.41 24.46
N CYS A 121 14.76 30.19 25.18
CA CYS A 121 16.09 30.05 24.57
C CYS A 121 16.09 28.98 23.46
N ALA A 122 16.63 29.34 22.28
CA ALA A 122 16.55 28.54 21.06
C ALA A 122 17.11 27.11 21.24
N GLY A 123 16.20 26.14 21.32
CA GLY A 123 16.47 24.72 21.16
C GLY A 123 15.51 24.15 20.11
N ALA A 124 15.96 23.16 19.36
CA ALA A 124 15.14 22.51 18.34
C ALA A 124 13.84 21.97 18.97
N ALA A 125 12.69 22.46 18.52
CA ALA A 125 11.41 21.93 18.95
C ALA A 125 11.01 20.75 18.08
N GLU A 126 10.44 19.74 18.73
CA GLU A 126 9.73 18.65 18.07
C GLU A 126 8.24 18.84 18.34
N VAL A 127 7.42 18.73 17.30
CA VAL A 127 5.98 18.88 17.39
C VAL A 127 5.31 17.68 16.74
N GLU A 128 4.37 17.07 17.44
CA GLU A 128 3.64 15.89 16.98
C GLU A 128 2.24 16.26 16.48
N VAL A 129 1.86 15.72 15.34
CA VAL A 129 0.50 15.79 14.78
C VAL A 129 -0.02 14.38 14.57
N LEU A 130 -1.22 14.10 15.10
CA LEU A 130 -1.93 12.87 14.80
C LEU A 130 -2.62 12.98 13.45
N LEU A 131 -2.42 11.98 12.60
CA LEU A 131 -3.09 11.80 11.34
C LEU A 131 -4.43 11.08 11.55
N PRO A 132 -5.51 11.54 10.92
CA PRO A 132 -6.85 10.97 11.03
C PRO A 132 -7.03 9.61 10.32
N TYR A 133 -6.00 9.06 9.66
CA TYR A 133 -6.05 7.71 9.07
C TYR A 133 -5.01 6.76 9.64
N ILE A 134 -5.36 5.48 9.60
CA ILE A 134 -4.51 4.37 9.97
C ILE A 134 -3.59 4.06 8.79
N LYS A 135 -2.30 4.36 8.92
CA LYS A 135 -1.30 3.80 8.01
C LYS A 135 -1.17 2.32 8.35
N GLY A 136 -1.66 1.46 7.44
CA GLY A 136 -1.38 0.03 7.51
C GLY A 136 0.13 -0.19 7.58
N ASP A 137 0.57 -1.26 8.24
CA ASP A 137 1.97 -1.65 8.22
C ASP A 137 2.47 -1.72 6.78
N LYS A 138 3.69 -1.25 6.56
CA LYS A 138 4.36 -1.47 5.28
C LYS A 138 4.40 -2.98 5.10
N GLY A 139 3.69 -3.48 4.08
CA GLY A 139 3.81 -4.89 3.70
C GLY A 139 5.28 -5.23 3.54
N GLU A 140 5.71 -6.39 4.01
CA GLU A 140 7.08 -6.81 3.79
C GLU A 140 7.39 -6.74 2.29
N PRO A 141 8.60 -6.29 1.89
CA PRO A 141 9.00 -6.37 0.49
C PRO A 141 8.70 -7.79 0.01
N GLY A 142 7.90 -7.91 -1.05
CA GLY A 142 7.71 -9.20 -1.69
C GLY A 142 9.10 -9.76 -1.96
N ARG A 143 9.42 -10.87 -1.29
CA ARG A 143 10.70 -11.56 -1.49
C ARG A 143 10.84 -11.78 -3.00
N ASP A 144 12.04 -11.68 -3.58
CA ASP A 144 12.34 -12.05 -4.98
C ASP A 144 12.08 -13.56 -5.20
N ALA A 145 10.84 -14.00 -5.01
CA ALA A 145 10.37 -15.35 -5.09
C ALA A 145 9.50 -15.38 -6.34
N GLY A 146 10.15 -15.61 -7.48
CA GLY A 146 9.43 -16.11 -8.64
C GLY A 146 8.67 -17.39 -8.25
N ILE A 147 7.61 -17.68 -9.00
CA ILE A 147 6.78 -18.87 -8.75
C ILE A 147 7.63 -20.11 -9.08
N PRO A 148 7.78 -21.08 -8.14
CA PRO A 148 8.42 -22.36 -8.43
C PRO A 148 7.76 -23.05 -9.62
N VAL A 149 8.56 -23.66 -10.49
CA VAL A 149 8.09 -24.38 -11.67
C VAL A 149 8.47 -25.85 -11.57
N VAL A 150 7.51 -26.75 -11.81
CA VAL A 150 7.73 -28.19 -11.89
C VAL A 150 7.39 -28.67 -13.29
N HIS A 151 8.35 -29.34 -13.95
CA HIS A 151 8.14 -29.92 -15.27
C HIS A 151 7.83 -31.41 -15.15
N HIS A 152 6.72 -31.82 -15.76
CA HIS A 152 6.24 -33.19 -15.80
C HIS A 152 6.58 -33.88 -17.13
N GLY A 153 6.75 -35.20 -17.08
CA GLY A 153 6.87 -36.03 -18.28
C GLY A 153 5.52 -36.24 -18.95
N ALA A 154 5.53 -36.62 -20.24
CA ALA A 154 4.30 -36.87 -21.00
C ALA A 154 3.45 -38.04 -20.44
N ASP A 155 4.06 -38.97 -19.72
CA ASP A 155 3.39 -40.11 -19.08
C ASP A 155 2.87 -39.79 -17.67
N ASP A 156 3.23 -38.63 -17.11
CA ASP A 156 2.83 -38.21 -15.76
C ASP A 156 1.48 -37.47 -15.80
N VAL A 157 0.43 -38.22 -16.14
CA VAL A 157 -0.89 -37.67 -16.48
C VAL A 157 -1.89 -37.71 -15.32
N SER A 158 -1.47 -38.15 -14.13
CA SER A 158 -2.31 -38.24 -12.93
C SER A 158 -1.59 -37.66 -11.73
N VAL A 159 -1.82 -36.38 -11.44
CA VAL A 159 -1.00 -35.61 -10.49
C VAL A 159 -1.86 -34.83 -9.48
N ASP A 160 -1.42 -34.85 -8.22
CA ASP A 160 -1.90 -33.93 -7.18
C ASP A 160 -1.09 -32.62 -7.30
N ILE A 161 -1.71 -31.57 -7.86
CA ILE A 161 -1.05 -30.28 -8.06
C ILE A 161 -0.97 -29.52 -6.73
N ILE A 162 0.19 -28.94 -6.47
CA ILE A 162 0.51 -28.23 -5.24
C ILE A 162 0.21 -26.73 -5.44
N PRO A 163 -0.40 -26.05 -4.46
CA PRO A 163 -0.57 -24.60 -4.53
C PRO A 163 0.76 -23.86 -4.61
N ASP A 164 0.75 -22.67 -5.20
CA ASP A 164 1.89 -21.76 -5.35
C ASP A 164 3.06 -22.36 -6.17
N VAL A 165 2.76 -23.37 -7.00
CA VAL A 165 3.70 -24.00 -7.94
C VAL A 165 3.07 -24.03 -9.33
N LEU A 166 3.82 -23.62 -10.35
CA LEU A 166 3.42 -23.80 -11.74
C LEU A 166 3.81 -25.20 -12.19
N HIS A 167 2.82 -26.06 -12.41
CA HIS A 167 3.01 -27.40 -12.97
C HIS A 167 2.93 -27.34 -14.50
N VAL A 168 3.97 -27.80 -15.19
CA VAL A 168 4.14 -27.66 -16.64
C VAL A 168 4.27 -29.00 -17.33
N TRP A 169 3.42 -29.25 -18.32
CA TRP A 169 3.52 -30.36 -19.25
C TRP A 169 3.86 -29.88 -20.66
N GLY A 170 4.51 -30.77 -21.42
CA GLY A 170 4.58 -30.66 -22.87
C GLY A 170 3.26 -31.05 -23.53
N VAL A 171 3.36 -31.77 -24.65
CA VAL A 171 2.18 -32.28 -25.36
C VAL A 171 1.56 -33.45 -24.59
N VAL A 172 0.26 -33.35 -24.27
CA VAL A 172 -0.48 -34.37 -23.52
C VAL A 172 -1.87 -34.62 -24.14
N ALA A 173 -2.23 -35.89 -24.29
CA ALA A 173 -3.56 -36.28 -24.79
C ALA A 173 -4.63 -36.27 -23.69
N GLU A 174 -4.22 -36.45 -22.43
CA GLU A 174 -5.11 -36.49 -21.28
C GLU A 174 -4.37 -36.01 -20.02
N LEU A 175 -5.06 -35.28 -19.15
CA LEU A 175 -4.60 -34.88 -17.84
C LEU A 175 -5.70 -35.09 -16.79
N ARG A 176 -5.38 -35.81 -15.72
CA ARG A 176 -6.23 -36.04 -14.55
C ARG A 176 -5.57 -35.39 -13.35
N LEU A 177 -6.10 -34.27 -12.91
CA LEU A 177 -5.50 -33.49 -11.84
C LEU A 177 -6.36 -33.56 -10.59
N GLN A 178 -5.71 -33.63 -9.43
CA GLN A 178 -6.32 -33.44 -8.11
C GLN A 178 -5.67 -32.24 -7.43
N LEU A 179 -6.36 -31.63 -6.47
CA LEU A 179 -5.81 -30.53 -5.69
C LEU A 179 -5.16 -31.09 -4.42
N ALA A 180 -3.86 -30.86 -4.22
CA ALA A 180 -3.22 -31.13 -2.95
C ALA A 180 -3.84 -30.24 -1.84
N LYS A 181 -3.61 -30.58 -0.58
CA LYS A 181 -4.14 -29.77 0.54
C LYS A 181 -3.43 -28.41 0.60
N GLU A 182 -4.20 -27.33 0.72
CA GLU A 182 -3.65 -25.99 0.99
C GLU A 182 -2.96 -25.91 2.37
N PRO A 183 -1.88 -25.12 2.49
CA PRO A 183 -1.34 -24.71 3.78
C PRO A 183 -2.40 -24.08 4.68
N ASP A 184 -2.27 -24.29 5.99
CA ASP A 184 -3.14 -23.67 7.00
C ASP A 184 -2.42 -22.45 7.60
N ASP A 185 -2.19 -21.44 6.76
CA ASP A 185 -1.45 -20.22 7.12
C ASP A 185 -2.31 -18.94 7.02
N GLY A 186 -3.59 -19.08 6.67
CA GLY A 186 -4.53 -17.97 6.52
C GLY A 186 -4.33 -17.15 5.24
N LEU A 187 -3.51 -17.61 4.32
CA LEU A 187 -3.31 -17.00 3.00
C LEU A 187 -4.20 -17.67 1.94
N LEU A 188 -4.44 -16.94 0.86
CA LEU A 188 -5.12 -17.47 -0.31
C LEU A 188 -4.06 -18.04 -1.25
N HIS A 189 -4.25 -19.28 -1.68
CA HIS A 189 -3.32 -19.98 -2.56
C HIS A 189 -3.90 -20.18 -3.95
N GLU A 190 -3.00 -20.31 -4.94
CA GLU A 190 -3.37 -20.53 -6.33
C GLU A 190 -2.74 -21.83 -6.86
N TYR A 191 -3.55 -22.65 -7.54
CA TYR A 191 -3.03 -23.78 -8.31
C TYR A 191 -2.83 -23.35 -9.76
N MET A 192 -1.62 -23.54 -10.28
CA MET A 192 -1.23 -23.07 -11.61
C MET A 192 -0.77 -24.24 -12.47
N VAL A 193 -1.30 -24.32 -13.68
CA VAL A 193 -0.99 -25.39 -14.62
C VAL A 193 -0.78 -24.82 -16.02
N GLU A 194 0.23 -25.34 -16.71
CA GLU A 194 0.44 -25.13 -18.14
C GLU A 194 0.59 -26.47 -18.87
N PHE A 195 -0.05 -26.63 -20.02
CA PHE A 195 0.15 -27.80 -20.88
C PHE A 195 -0.07 -27.48 -22.35
N VAL A 196 0.41 -28.36 -23.23
CA VAL A 196 0.15 -28.28 -24.67
C VAL A 196 -0.82 -29.38 -25.08
N SER A 197 -1.92 -28.97 -25.71
CA SER A 197 -2.83 -29.87 -26.39
C SER A 197 -2.28 -30.24 -27.76
N GLY A 198 -2.15 -31.56 -27.99
CA GLY A 198 -1.49 -32.12 -29.17
C GLY A 198 -2.35 -32.08 -30.44
N GLU A 199 -2.18 -33.07 -31.31
CA GLU A 199 -2.97 -33.19 -32.56
C GLU A 199 -4.46 -33.43 -32.28
N THR A 200 -4.78 -34.03 -31.14
CA THR A 200 -6.13 -34.18 -30.61
C THR A 200 -6.32 -33.29 -29.38
N PRO A 201 -7.50 -32.69 -29.18
CA PRO A 201 -7.82 -31.97 -27.96
C PRO A 201 -7.51 -32.79 -26.70
N THR A 202 -6.77 -32.22 -25.76
CA THR A 202 -6.53 -32.84 -24.45
C THR A 202 -7.84 -33.08 -23.72
N ILE A 203 -7.99 -34.25 -23.09
CA ILE A 203 -9.06 -34.51 -22.11
C ILE A 203 -8.56 -34.04 -20.74
N LEU A 204 -9.13 -32.96 -20.22
CA LEU A 204 -8.81 -32.42 -18.89
C LEU A 204 -9.86 -32.86 -17.86
N SER A 205 -9.43 -33.52 -16.79
CA SER A 205 -10.26 -33.92 -15.66
C SER A 205 -9.77 -33.26 -14.37
N LEU A 206 -10.68 -32.60 -13.66
CA LEU A 206 -10.46 -31.98 -12.35
C LEU A 206 -11.46 -32.51 -11.31
N PRO A 207 -11.22 -32.29 -10.00
CA PRO A 207 -12.19 -32.66 -8.97
C PRO A 207 -13.51 -31.90 -9.14
N ALA A 208 -14.64 -32.53 -8.81
CA ALA A 208 -15.97 -31.92 -8.95
C ALA A 208 -16.20 -30.68 -8.06
N SER A 209 -15.32 -30.45 -7.08
CA SER A 209 -15.29 -29.23 -6.27
C SER A 209 -14.85 -28.02 -7.08
N VAL A 210 -14.12 -28.19 -8.18
CA VAL A 210 -13.73 -27.10 -9.07
C VAL A 210 -14.94 -26.66 -9.89
N LYS A 211 -15.23 -25.35 -9.90
CA LYS A 211 -16.29 -24.73 -10.69
C LYS A 211 -15.68 -23.80 -11.73
N TRP A 212 -16.02 -24.01 -12.99
CA TRP A 212 -15.53 -23.18 -14.08
C TRP A 212 -16.29 -21.86 -14.15
N VAL A 213 -15.55 -20.76 -14.36
CA VAL A 213 -16.16 -19.47 -14.74
C VAL A 213 -16.82 -19.59 -16.11
N VAL A 214 -16.14 -20.28 -17.03
CA VAL A 214 -16.64 -20.68 -18.35
C VAL A 214 -16.15 -22.10 -18.60
N GLU A 215 -17.07 -23.01 -18.94
CA GLU A 215 -16.72 -24.39 -19.28
C GLU A 215 -15.74 -24.42 -20.46
N PRO A 216 -14.58 -25.08 -20.32
CA PRO A 216 -13.56 -24.97 -21.33
C PRO A 216 -13.76 -25.98 -22.46
N GLU A 217 -13.72 -25.49 -23.69
CA GLU A 217 -13.65 -26.33 -24.89
C GLU A 217 -12.17 -26.50 -25.28
N MET A 218 -11.65 -27.71 -25.10
CA MET A 218 -10.28 -28.03 -25.49
C MET A 218 -10.19 -28.16 -27.01
N GLU A 219 -9.15 -27.56 -27.58
CA GLU A 219 -8.81 -27.59 -29.00
C GLU A 219 -7.42 -28.16 -29.18
N SER A 220 -7.16 -28.78 -30.33
CA SER A 220 -5.83 -29.28 -30.69
C SER A 220 -4.87 -28.14 -31.04
N GLY A 221 -3.58 -28.37 -30.85
CA GLY A 221 -2.51 -27.46 -31.25
C GLY A 221 -2.45 -26.15 -30.45
N ARG A 222 -2.98 -26.14 -29.23
CA ARG A 222 -2.99 -24.97 -28.34
C ARG A 222 -2.17 -25.20 -27.07
N ARG A 223 -1.53 -24.13 -26.57
CA ARG A 223 -1.00 -24.07 -25.21
C ARG A 223 -2.07 -23.53 -24.28
N TYR A 224 -2.35 -24.25 -23.20
CA TYR A 224 -3.32 -23.87 -22.19
C TYR A 224 -2.62 -23.45 -20.90
N GLN A 225 -3.14 -22.41 -20.26
CA GLN A 225 -2.82 -22.02 -18.89
C GLN A 225 -4.10 -22.02 -18.06
N LEU A 226 -4.03 -22.67 -16.89
CA LEU A 226 -5.10 -22.87 -15.93
C LEU A 226 -4.70 -22.26 -14.59
N SER A 227 -5.63 -21.50 -14.02
CA SER A 227 -5.60 -20.95 -12.66
C SER A 227 -6.80 -21.48 -11.89
N ILE A 228 -6.58 -21.97 -10.67
CA ILE A 228 -7.64 -22.34 -9.73
C ILE A 228 -7.39 -21.64 -8.40
N VAL A 229 -8.36 -20.85 -7.95
CA VAL A 229 -8.34 -20.17 -6.65
C VAL A 229 -9.68 -20.37 -5.98
N ASN A 230 -9.68 -20.79 -4.71
CA ASN A 230 -10.91 -21.02 -3.93
C ASN A 230 -11.92 -21.95 -4.65
N GLY A 231 -11.40 -22.98 -5.34
CA GLY A 231 -12.21 -23.91 -6.13
C GLY A 231 -12.82 -23.34 -7.41
N ILE A 232 -12.45 -22.12 -7.83
CA ILE A 232 -12.92 -21.51 -9.08
C ILE A 232 -11.82 -21.63 -10.13
N GLY A 233 -12.13 -22.31 -11.24
CA GLY A 233 -11.22 -22.52 -12.36
C GLY A 233 -11.40 -21.51 -13.49
N VAL A 234 -10.28 -20.98 -13.99
CA VAL A 234 -10.20 -20.20 -15.22
C VAL A 234 -9.09 -20.79 -16.08
N ILE A 235 -9.37 -21.02 -17.36
CA ILE A 235 -8.40 -21.58 -18.31
C ILE A 235 -8.48 -20.84 -19.64
N GLY A 236 -7.33 -20.55 -20.23
CA GLY A 236 -7.20 -19.89 -21.52
C GLY A 236 -6.24 -20.66 -22.43
N GLY A 237 -6.60 -20.78 -23.71
CA GLY A 237 -5.79 -21.44 -24.73
C GLY A 237 -5.29 -20.46 -25.79
N SER A 238 -3.99 -20.44 -26.04
CA SER A 238 -3.36 -19.68 -27.13
C SER A 238 -2.84 -20.61 -28.22
N SER A 239 -2.85 -20.15 -29.47
CA SER A 239 -2.18 -20.86 -30.57
C SER A 239 -0.68 -20.91 -30.31
N LEU A 240 -0.06 -22.06 -30.61
CA LEU A 240 1.39 -22.24 -30.53
C LEU A 240 2.17 -21.38 -31.53
#